data_AF-A0A2D8MER6-F1
#
_entry.id   AF-A0A2D8MER6-F1
#
_cell.length_a   1.000
_cell.length_b   1.000
_cell.length_c   1.000
_cell.angle_alpha   90.00
_cell.angle_beta   90.00
_cell.angle_gamma   90.00
#
_symmetry.space_group_name_H-M   'P 1'
#
loop_
_entity.id
_entity.type
_entity.pdbx_description
1 polymer ?
#
loop_
_entity_poly.entity_id
_entity_poly.type
_entity_poly.pdbx_seq_one_letter_code
_entity_poly.pdbx_strand_id
1 'polypeptide(L)'
;MDGKTLARIGAVVFVALAVTATAIDMNRSDAGPETATEKPPSIVRHDPLDDQLARCSQAGAAGASDPQCLKAWADNRRRFLGTAPVPDQISSDRPEVR
;
A
#
# COMPACT_ATOMS: atom_id res chain seq x y z
N MET A 1 -26.54 18.07 29.04
CA MET A 1 -25.30 17.35 29.35
C MET A 1 -24.42 18.28 30.15
N ASP A 2 -23.84 17.83 31.26
CA ASP A 2 -22.94 18.63 32.08
C ASP A 2 -21.73 19.10 31.28
N GLY A 3 -21.53 20.42 31.14
CA GLY A 3 -20.37 20.96 30.41
C GLY A 3 -19.03 20.44 30.97
N LYS A 4 -19.01 20.03 32.24
CA LYS A 4 -17.85 19.42 32.89
C LYS A 4 -17.54 18.00 32.40
N THR A 5 -18.55 17.20 32.06
CA THR A 5 -18.31 15.86 31.49
C THR A 5 -17.86 15.98 30.04
N LEU A 6 -18.42 16.91 29.27
CA LEU A 6 -17.97 17.21 27.91
C LEU A 6 -16.52 17.69 27.86
N ALA A 7 -16.12 18.59 28.76
CA ALA A 7 -14.74 19.05 28.86
C ALA A 7 -13.76 17.92 29.20
N ARG A 8 -14.15 17.00 30.10
CA ARG A 8 -13.34 15.83 30.44
C ARG A 8 -13.18 14.88 29.27
N ILE A 9 -14.26 14.60 28.53
CA ILE A 9 -14.22 13.75 27.34
C ILE A 9 -13.29 14.37 26.29
N GLY A 10 -13.42 15.68 26.03
CA GLY A 10 -12.53 16.40 25.10
C GLY A 10 -11.06 16.31 25.51
N ALA A 11 -10.75 16.51 26.79
CA ALA A 11 -9.38 16.40 27.30
C ALA A 11 -8.81 14.98 27.15
N VAL A 12 -9.60 13.94 27.45
CA VAL A 12 -9.16 12.54 27.30
C VAL A 12 -8.90 12.20 25.83
N VAL A 13 -9.77 12.61 24.92
CA VAL A 13 -9.58 12.39 23.48
C VAL A 13 -8.32 13.11 22.99
N PHE A 14 -8.09 14.36 23.40
CA PHE A 14 -6.90 15.11 23.02
C PHE A 14 -5.62 14.44 23.51
N VAL A 15 -5.57 13.98 24.76
CA VAL A 15 -4.43 13.26 25.32
C VAL A 15 -4.19 11.95 24.56
N ALA A 16 -5.24 11.18 24.26
CA ALA A 16 -5.12 9.95 23.48
C ALA A 16 -4.56 10.18 22.08
N LEU A 17 -5.00 11.25 21.40
CA LEU A 17 -4.47 11.64 20.09
C LEU A 17 -3.01 12.08 20.18
N ALA A 18 -2.64 12.88 21.19
CA ALA A 18 -1.27 13.31 21.41
C ALA A 18 -0.33 12.12 21.64
N VAL A 19 -0.71 11.17 22.50
CA VAL A 19 0.09 9.96 22.76
C VAL A 19 0.24 9.11 21.49
N THR A 20 -0.83 8.95 20.71
CA THR A 20 -0.77 8.20 19.44
C THR A 20 0.15 8.87 18.44
N ALA A 21 0.10 10.20 18.31
CA ALA A 21 0.98 10.96 17.44
C ALA A 21 2.45 10.83 17.85
N THR A 22 2.75 10.93 19.16
CA THR A 22 4.10 10.72 19.70
C THR A 22 4.60 9.30 19.44
N ALA A 23 3.76 8.28 19.61
CA ALA A 23 4.15 6.90 19.32
C ALA A 23 4.52 6.70 17.83
N ILE A 24 3.78 7.32 16.90
CA ILE A 24 4.10 7.27 15.47
C ILE A 24 5.41 8.00 15.17
N ASP A 25 5.65 9.15 15.80
CA ASP A 25 6.87 9.94 15.60
C ASP A 25 8.12 9.23 16.15
N MET A 26 7.99 8.55 17.31
CA MET A 26 9.03 7.68 17.86
C MET A 26 9.30 6.49 16.93
N ASN A 27 8.26 5.78 16.48
CA ASN A 27 8.40 4.66 15.55
C ASN A 27 8.95 5.07 14.17
N ARG A 28 8.76 6.34 13.75
CA ARG A 28 9.41 6.92 12.56
C ARG A 28 10.86 7.31 12.81
N SER A 29 11.23 7.71 14.02
CA SER A 29 12.61 8.02 14.39
C SER A 29 13.46 6.76 14.53
N ASP A 30 12.87 5.67 15.02
CA ASP A 30 13.48 4.33 14.99
C ASP A 30 13.50 3.74 13.56
N ALA A 31 12.68 4.29 12.66
CA ALA A 31 12.77 4.08 11.21
C ALA A 31 13.70 5.11 10.53
N GLY A 32 14.83 5.44 11.18
CA GLY A 32 16.08 5.56 10.42
C GLY A 32 16.23 4.33 9.51
N PRO A 33 17.01 4.41 8.42
CA PRO A 33 17.08 3.36 7.38
C PRO A 33 17.80 2.06 7.84
N GLU A 34 17.56 1.64 9.09
CA GLU A 34 18.09 0.45 9.75
C GLU A 34 17.25 -0.81 9.45
N THR A 35 16.20 -0.70 8.62
CA THR A 35 15.52 -1.86 8.03
C THR A 35 15.86 -2.02 6.55
N ALA A 36 17.13 -1.84 6.21
CA ALA A 36 17.73 -2.75 5.25
C ALA A 36 17.80 -4.15 5.89
N THR A 37 16.63 -4.77 6.15
CA THR A 37 16.55 -6.22 6.06
C THR A 37 17.12 -6.50 4.68
N GLU A 38 18.30 -7.12 4.66
CA GLU A 38 18.84 -7.84 3.52
C GLU A 38 17.72 -8.77 3.08
N LYS A 39 16.85 -8.25 2.21
CA LYS A 39 15.88 -9.06 1.51
C LYS A 39 16.81 -9.97 0.71
N PRO A 40 16.85 -11.29 1.01
CA PRO A 40 17.64 -12.21 0.19
C PRO A 40 17.27 -11.88 -1.24
N PRO A 41 18.22 -11.81 -2.19
CA PRO A 41 17.93 -11.38 -3.54
C PRO A 41 16.80 -12.24 -4.06
N SER A 42 15.57 -11.74 -3.91
CA SER A 42 14.42 -12.33 -4.53
C SER A 42 14.84 -12.24 -5.96
N ILE A 43 14.87 -13.38 -6.63
CA ILE A 43 14.84 -13.43 -8.08
C ILE A 43 13.57 -12.66 -8.44
N VAL A 44 13.62 -11.33 -8.43
CA VAL A 44 12.55 -10.46 -8.88
C VAL A 44 12.69 -10.62 -10.37
N ARG A 45 12.06 -11.67 -10.87
CA ARG A 45 11.54 -11.67 -12.22
C ARG A 45 10.77 -10.35 -12.30
N HIS A 46 11.38 -9.37 -12.94
CA HIS A 46 10.87 -8.02 -13.08
C HIS A 46 9.49 -8.18 -13.69
N ASP A 47 8.45 -8.09 -12.85
CA ASP A 47 7.12 -8.38 -13.29
C ASP A 47 6.54 -7.08 -13.83
N PRO A 48 6.00 -7.05 -15.06
CA PRO A 48 5.30 -5.87 -15.55
C PRO A 48 4.17 -5.41 -14.60
N LEU A 49 3.65 -6.31 -13.74
CA LEU A 49 2.68 -5.98 -12.70
C LEU A 49 3.25 -5.02 -11.63
N ASP A 50 4.54 -5.12 -11.29
CA ASP A 50 5.17 -4.26 -10.27
C ASP A 50 5.22 -2.80 -10.74
N ASP A 51 5.52 -2.56 -12.01
CA ASP A 51 5.51 -1.22 -12.61
C ASP A 51 4.10 -0.62 -12.68
N GLN A 52 3.08 -1.46 -12.91
CA GLN A 52 1.69 -1.03 -12.90
C GLN A 52 1.23 -0.68 -11.48
N LEU A 53 1.59 -1.50 -10.49
CA LEU A 53 1.33 -1.24 -9.07
C LEU A 53 1.99 0.06 -8.59
N ALA A 54 3.23 0.33 -9.01
CA ALA A 54 3.95 1.55 -8.67
C ALA A 54 3.27 2.81 -9.24
N ARG A 55 2.83 2.77 -10.50
CA ARG A 55 2.07 3.89 -11.09
C ARG A 55 0.74 4.11 -10.39
N CYS A 56 0.01 3.04 -10.09
CA CYS A 56 -1.29 3.11 -9.43
C CYS A 56 -1.21 3.58 -7.97
N SER A 57 -0.14 3.22 -7.24
CA SER A 57 0.08 3.72 -5.88
C SER A 57 0.44 5.20 -5.86
N GLN A 58 1.25 5.68 -6.82
CA GLN A 58 1.60 7.10 -6.97
C GLN A 58 0.38 7.96 -7.33
N ALA A 59 -0.60 7.42 -8.07
CA ALA A 59 -1.83 8.12 -8.41
C ALA A 59 -2.77 8.35 -7.19
N GLY A 60 -2.55 7.64 -6.08
CA GLY A 60 -3.32 7.82 -4.84
C GLY A 60 -4.83 7.63 -5.04
N ALA A 61 -5.62 8.61 -4.61
CA ALA A 61 -7.09 8.56 -4.70
C ALA A 61 -7.61 8.44 -6.15
N ALA A 62 -6.89 9.00 -7.13
CA ALA A 62 -7.25 8.85 -8.54
C ALA A 62 -7.09 7.38 -9.00
N GLY A 63 -6.01 6.72 -8.57
CA GLY A 63 -5.80 5.29 -8.83
C GLY A 63 -6.83 4.39 -8.14
N ALA A 64 -7.42 4.82 -7.03
CA ALA A 64 -8.43 4.06 -6.30
C ALA A 64 -9.77 3.90 -7.06
N SER A 65 -10.06 4.80 -8.00
CA SER A 65 -11.28 4.75 -8.83
C SER A 65 -11.00 4.26 -10.26
N ASP A 66 -9.74 4.06 -10.63
CA ASP A 66 -9.33 3.63 -11.96
C ASP A 66 -9.53 2.11 -12.12
N PRO A 67 -10.31 1.65 -13.11
CA PRO A 67 -10.54 0.22 -13.35
C PRO A 67 -9.26 -0.61 -13.61
N GLN A 68 -8.25 -0.03 -14.28
CA GLN A 68 -6.96 -0.68 -14.54
C GLN A 68 -6.16 -0.86 -13.25
N CYS A 69 -6.18 0.14 -12.37
CA CYS A 69 -5.49 0.06 -11.08
C CYS A 69 -6.17 -0.92 -10.12
N LEU A 70 -7.51 -0.96 -10.11
CA LEU A 70 -8.26 -1.96 -9.36
C LEU A 70 -7.94 -3.39 -9.81
N LYS A 71 -7.81 -3.61 -11.13
CA LYS A 71 -7.40 -4.91 -11.69
C LYS A 71 -5.98 -5.29 -11.22
N ALA A 72 -5.02 -4.37 -11.31
CA ALA A 72 -3.63 -4.62 -10.91
C ALA A 72 -3.52 -5.02 -9.42
N TRP A 73 -4.26 -4.36 -8.52
CA TRP A 73 -4.28 -4.76 -7.11
C TRP A 73 -4.94 -6.12 -6.87
N ALA A 74 -6.00 -6.44 -7.61
CA ALA A 74 -6.64 -7.75 -7.51
C ALA A 74 -5.70 -8.87 -7.98
N ASP A 75 -4.97 -8.65 -9.08
CA ASP A 75 -3.95 -9.58 -9.59
C ASP A 75 -2.80 -9.79 -8.62
N ASN A 76 -2.29 -8.70 -8.02
CA ASN A 76 -1.25 -8.76 -7.01
C ASN A 76 -1.71 -9.58 -5.79
N ARG A 77 -2.91 -9.30 -5.29
CA ARG A 77 -3.50 -10.03 -4.15
C ARG A 77 -3.66 -11.52 -4.45
N ARG A 78 -4.18 -11.86 -5.63
CA ARG A 78 -4.31 -13.26 -6.09
C ARG A 78 -2.98 -13.99 -6.06
N ARG A 79 -1.92 -13.37 -6.58
CA ARG A 79 -0.56 -13.92 -6.58
C ARG A 79 0.00 -14.11 -5.17
N PHE A 80 -0.15 -13.12 -4.30
CA PHE A 80 0.26 -13.23 -2.89
C PHE A 80 -0.47 -14.35 -2.16
N LEU A 81 -1.76 -14.54 -2.45
CA LEU A 81 -2.58 -15.60 -1.88
C LEU A 81 -2.37 -16.97 -2.58
N GLY A 82 -1.39 -17.09 -3.49
CA GLY A 82 -1.10 -18.34 -4.21
C GLY A 82 -2.18 -18.76 -5.20
N THR A 83 -3.17 -17.90 -5.47
CA THR A 83 -4.18 -18.10 -6.51
C THR A 83 -3.60 -17.57 -7.83
N ALA A 84 -2.65 -18.31 -8.41
CA ALA A 84 -1.98 -17.87 -9.63
C ALA A 84 -3.00 -17.57 -10.75
N PRO A 85 -2.83 -16.47 -11.50
CA PRO A 85 -3.66 -16.22 -12.68
C PRO A 85 -3.50 -17.37 -13.68
N VAL A 86 -4.61 -17.81 -14.28
CA VAL A 86 -4.54 -18.54 -15.55
C VAL A 86 -3.84 -17.63 -16.55
N PRO A 87 -2.80 -18.10 -17.28
CA PRO A 87 -2.02 -17.25 -18.17
C PRO A 87 -2.78 -16.95 -19.47
N ASP A 88 -3.85 -16.17 -19.38
CA ASP A 88 -4.53 -15.60 -20.54
C ASP A 88 -4.22 -14.10 -20.56
N GLN A 89 -3.11 -13.66 -21.16
CA GLN A 89 -2.93 -12.30 -21.71
C GLN A 89 -1.53 -12.03 -22.31
N ILE A 90 -0.54 -12.93 -22.21
CA ILE A 90 0.79 -12.71 -22.83
C ILE A 90 0.72 -12.64 -24.38
N SER A 91 -0.43 -12.96 -24.99
CA SER A 91 -0.58 -13.02 -26.44
C SER A 91 -1.13 -11.77 -27.13
N SER A 92 -1.66 -10.75 -26.43
CA SER A 92 -2.37 -9.66 -27.14
C SER A 92 -1.54 -8.42 -27.47
N ASP A 93 -0.24 -8.39 -27.15
CA ASP A 93 0.62 -7.23 -27.45
C ASP A 93 1.96 -7.65 -28.08
N ARG A 94 1.90 -8.52 -29.09
CA ARG A 94 2.97 -8.62 -30.08
C ARG A 94 2.47 -7.96 -31.35
N PRO A 95 2.84 -6.71 -31.67
CA PRO A 95 2.64 -6.23 -33.03
C PRO A 95 3.49 -7.11 -33.95
N GLU A 96 2.82 -7.80 -34.88
CA GLU A 96 3.47 -8.40 -36.05
C GLU A 96 4.23 -7.29 -36.77
N VAL A 97 5.56 -7.32 -36.67
CA VAL A 97 6.43 -6.57 -37.58
C VAL A 97 6.74 -7.52 -38.73
N ARG A 98 6.01 -7.31 -39.84
CA ARG A 98 6.33 -7.80 -41.17
C ARG A 98 7.53 -7.06 -41.73
#